data_AF-A0AAD4CAA8-F1
#
_entry.id   AF-A0AAD4CAA8-F1
#
_cell.length_a   1.000
_cell.length_b   1.000
_cell.length_c   1.000
_cell.angle_alpha   90.00
_cell.angle_beta   90.00
_cell.angle_gamma   90.00
#
_symmetry.space_group_name_H-M   'P 1'
#
loop_
_entity.id
_entity.type
_entity.pdbx_description
1 polymer ?
#
loop_
_entity_poly.entity_id
_entity_poly.type
_entity_poly.pdbx_seq_one_letter_code
_entity_poly.pdbx_strand_id
1 'polypeptide(L)'
;MAVSDLQSGLHLDPISVQYLDADGRAHTVRRPVHQVPHYTFGRLVGFEDISIYLLFPRLYRENQQSSRLRDQDFQKWMDEILLPTIYQHHSSSLVQHYPSSFDHSRLNATARGVEMRSQRIDPIAREQLLFYFLPPEALGTILIQGKNLKTLTKAATLAEMVDGFYRHWNTAVDEAYLTDRLFYDIGKETCPTISSKICHSASSDRLPQTLLWRRCCLDAYSHYIAGKQPGDSPRPQQQFYPISMLQDTGSLTLETRRSSPHRHAGLLYSQFYASVKEVFAAGNIYPFTNSSIESLALDPKLRKTWQLVGGGLSHDPVALIRAYLTTKQRCHAALQGSVQKVFGLREEHRVSHSLFHRILHEFRSRERYATPILGSSASVEHYYALPTTTLLRWFRWNINKFCVGFEMVYSLNNRHFVTWEHTRMMLIFLRCLPFTYSGGLLQRVSRCWHDVWFRPDPTRPDGLRRCEGLGFARNMEQSGYGWFLDKID
;
A
#
# COMPACT_ATOMS: atom_id res chain seq x y z
N MET A 1 -14.90 -5.55 -5.38
CA MET A 1 -13.75 -5.37 -4.46
C MET A 1 -12.54 -6.08 -5.05
N ALA A 2 -11.31 -5.80 -4.62
CA ALA A 2 -10.18 -6.64 -5.01
C ALA A 2 -10.51 -8.10 -4.63
N VAL A 3 -10.29 -9.04 -5.56
CA VAL A 3 -10.58 -10.48 -5.38
C VAL A 3 -9.82 -11.07 -4.17
N SER A 4 -8.81 -10.34 -3.69
CA SER A 4 -8.06 -10.63 -2.49
C SER A 4 -7.49 -9.34 -1.91
N ASP A 5 -7.30 -9.33 -0.60
CA ASP A 5 -6.60 -8.26 0.08
C ASP A 5 -5.13 -8.60 0.40
N LEU A 6 -4.64 -9.79 0.02
CA LEU A 6 -3.22 -10.13 0.08
C LEU A 6 -2.42 -9.23 -0.87
N GLN A 7 -1.50 -8.43 -0.31
CA GLN A 7 -0.71 -7.45 -1.05
C GLN A 7 0.80 -7.65 -0.85
N SER A 8 1.61 -6.91 -1.59
CA SER A 8 3.06 -6.97 -1.50
C SER A 8 3.64 -6.60 -0.13
N GLY A 9 2.87 -5.90 0.72
CA GLY A 9 3.26 -5.49 2.07
C GLY A 9 3.24 -6.59 3.13
N LEU A 10 3.17 -7.88 2.77
CA LEU A 10 3.18 -8.99 3.74
C LEU A 10 4.56 -9.27 4.35
N HIS A 11 5.66 -8.94 3.66
CA HIS A 11 7.05 -9.12 4.17
C HIS A 11 7.38 -10.51 4.76
N LEU A 12 6.54 -11.50 4.47
CA LEU A 12 6.71 -12.90 4.84
C LEU A 12 7.70 -13.56 3.89
N ASP A 13 8.24 -14.69 4.32
CA ASP A 13 9.08 -15.48 3.43
C ASP A 13 8.25 -16.05 2.26
N PRO A 14 8.74 -15.92 1.02
CA PRO A 14 8.19 -16.56 -0.16
C PRO A 14 8.03 -18.07 0.05
N ILE A 15 6.92 -18.60 -0.44
CA ILE A 15 6.66 -20.04 -0.41
C ILE A 15 7.07 -20.69 -1.73
N SER A 16 7.40 -21.98 -1.68
CA SER A 16 7.75 -22.75 -2.87
C SER A 16 6.49 -23.00 -3.69
N VAL A 17 6.58 -22.73 -4.99
CA VAL A 17 5.55 -23.00 -6.00
C VAL A 17 6.14 -23.86 -7.10
N GLN A 18 5.27 -24.62 -7.77
CA GLN A 18 5.65 -25.52 -8.86
C GLN A 18 4.85 -25.15 -10.10
N TYR A 19 5.51 -25.14 -11.27
CA TYR A 19 4.84 -24.90 -12.55
C TYR A 19 5.54 -25.66 -13.69
N LEU A 20 4.81 -25.86 -14.78
CA LEU A 20 5.36 -26.37 -16.05
C LEU A 20 5.58 -25.19 -17.00
N ASP A 21 6.75 -25.13 -17.63
CA ASP A 21 7.02 -24.14 -18.69
C ASP A 21 6.34 -24.53 -20.02
N ALA A 22 6.55 -23.70 -21.06
CA ALA A 22 5.97 -23.93 -22.38
C ALA A 22 6.46 -25.24 -23.04
N ASP A 23 7.63 -25.74 -22.63
CA ASP A 23 8.22 -26.99 -23.11
C ASP A 23 7.80 -28.20 -22.25
N GLY A 24 6.93 -27.99 -21.26
CA GLY A 24 6.46 -29.03 -20.34
C GLY A 24 7.46 -29.42 -19.26
N ARG A 25 8.54 -28.65 -19.05
CA ARG A 25 9.52 -28.93 -17.98
C ARG A 25 9.02 -28.40 -16.65
N ALA A 26 9.23 -29.18 -15.60
CA ALA A 26 8.84 -28.81 -14.25
C ALA A 26 9.88 -27.91 -13.58
N HIS A 27 9.39 -26.81 -13.01
CA HIS A 27 10.19 -25.82 -12.28
C HIS A 27 9.68 -25.68 -10.86
N THR A 28 10.62 -25.56 -9.91
CA THR A 28 10.31 -25.16 -8.53
C THR A 28 10.94 -23.81 -8.25
N VAL A 29 10.11 -22.83 -7.94
CA VAL A 29 10.55 -21.45 -7.65
C VAL A 29 9.91 -20.95 -6.36
N ARG A 30 10.51 -19.93 -5.73
CA ARG A 30 9.90 -19.27 -4.57
C ARG A 30 9.19 -18.00 -4.99
N ARG A 31 7.96 -17.80 -4.51
CA ARG A 31 7.14 -16.62 -4.80
C ARG A 31 6.55 -16.00 -3.53
N PRO A 32 6.49 -14.67 -3.44
CA PRO A 32 5.76 -13.98 -2.36
C PRO A 32 4.32 -14.48 -2.27
N VAL A 33 3.79 -14.59 -1.05
CA VAL A 33 2.45 -15.17 -0.78
C VAL A 33 1.35 -14.54 -1.63
N HIS A 34 1.34 -13.21 -1.78
CA HIS A 34 0.34 -12.49 -2.57
C HIS A 34 0.38 -12.78 -4.09
N GLN A 35 1.46 -13.39 -4.60
CA GLN A 35 1.62 -13.80 -6.00
C GLN A 35 1.25 -15.27 -6.22
N VAL A 36 1.05 -16.04 -5.15
CA VAL A 36 0.63 -17.44 -5.26
C VAL A 36 -0.87 -17.46 -5.53
N PRO A 37 -1.37 -18.33 -6.43
CA PRO A 37 -2.80 -18.43 -6.68
C PRO A 37 -3.57 -18.75 -5.40
N HIS A 38 -4.65 -18.03 -5.13
CA HIS A 38 -5.42 -18.22 -3.91
C HIS A 38 -6.90 -17.90 -4.07
N TYR A 39 -7.67 -18.43 -3.12
CA TYR A 39 -9.10 -18.21 -2.96
C TYR A 39 -9.37 -17.61 -1.58
N THR A 40 -10.09 -16.48 -1.54
CA THR A 40 -10.58 -15.87 -0.31
C THR A 40 -11.75 -16.70 0.20
N PHE A 41 -11.48 -17.59 1.15
CA PHE A 41 -12.42 -18.60 1.58
C PHE A 41 -13.58 -18.01 2.42
N GLY A 42 -13.23 -17.08 3.29
CA GLY A 42 -14.18 -16.50 4.24
C GLY A 42 -13.48 -15.66 5.29
N ARG A 43 -14.16 -15.47 6.42
CA ARG A 43 -13.68 -14.73 7.59
C ARG A 43 -13.92 -15.55 8.85
N LEU A 44 -13.14 -15.32 9.90
CA LEU A 44 -13.34 -15.99 11.18
C LEU A 44 -14.59 -15.47 11.88
N VAL A 45 -15.45 -16.39 12.33
CA VAL A 45 -16.65 -16.07 13.12
C VAL A 45 -16.21 -15.55 14.48
N GLY A 46 -16.78 -14.42 14.92
CA GLY A 46 -16.40 -13.77 16.18
C GLY A 46 -15.14 -12.91 16.07
N PHE A 47 -14.46 -12.93 14.92
CA PHE A 47 -13.36 -12.02 14.60
C PHE A 47 -13.27 -11.74 13.09
N GLU A 48 -14.29 -11.09 12.54
CA GLU A 48 -14.52 -10.95 11.09
C GLU A 48 -13.50 -10.06 10.37
N ASP A 49 -12.64 -9.34 11.11
CA ASP A 49 -11.50 -8.62 10.56
C ASP A 49 -10.34 -9.55 10.12
N ILE A 50 -10.44 -10.85 10.45
CA ILE A 50 -9.52 -11.88 9.98
C ILE A 50 -10.12 -12.61 8.78
N SER A 51 -9.46 -12.49 7.63
CA SER A 51 -9.80 -13.22 6.41
C SER A 51 -9.02 -14.53 6.31
N ILE A 52 -9.66 -15.55 5.74
CA ILE A 52 -9.12 -16.90 5.55
C ILE A 52 -8.83 -17.11 4.06
N TYR A 53 -7.64 -17.64 3.77
CA TYR A 53 -7.15 -17.86 2.42
C TYR A 53 -6.71 -19.30 2.22
N LEU A 54 -7.13 -19.87 1.09
CA LEU A 54 -6.61 -21.13 0.57
C LEU A 54 -5.60 -20.84 -0.52
N LEU A 55 -4.36 -21.30 -0.34
CA LEU A 55 -3.27 -21.12 -1.31
C LEU A 55 -3.15 -22.38 -2.19
N PHE A 56 -2.88 -22.18 -3.49
CA PHE A 56 -2.70 -23.26 -4.47
C PHE A 56 -1.31 -23.19 -5.14
N PRO A 57 -0.22 -23.57 -4.45
CA PRO A 57 1.15 -23.43 -4.96
C PRO A 57 1.45 -24.21 -6.25
N ARG A 58 0.68 -25.26 -6.54
CA ARG A 58 0.81 -26.10 -7.75
C ARG A 58 -0.04 -25.63 -8.93
N LEU A 59 -0.86 -24.59 -8.75
CA LEU A 59 -1.60 -23.93 -9.82
C LEU A 59 -0.89 -22.65 -10.30
N TYR A 60 0.33 -22.39 -9.79
CA TYR A 60 1.12 -21.24 -10.20
C TYR A 60 1.51 -21.35 -11.67
N ARG A 61 1.46 -20.21 -12.38
CA ARG A 61 1.84 -20.11 -13.79
C ARG A 61 2.63 -18.82 -13.98
N GLU A 62 3.81 -18.93 -14.57
CA GLU A 62 4.71 -17.78 -14.71
C GLU A 62 4.13 -16.65 -15.57
N ASN A 63 3.36 -17.00 -16.61
CA ASN A 63 2.70 -16.04 -17.50
C ASN A 63 1.42 -15.40 -16.93
N GLN A 64 1.00 -15.78 -15.73
CA GLN A 64 -0.23 -15.27 -15.13
C GLN A 64 0.04 -14.01 -14.31
N GLN A 65 -0.59 -12.90 -14.70
CA GLN A 65 -0.39 -11.60 -14.04
C GLN A 65 -1.20 -11.44 -12.75
N SER A 66 -2.20 -12.29 -12.51
CA SER A 66 -3.10 -12.22 -11.36
C SER A 66 -2.92 -13.45 -10.45
N SER A 67 -3.07 -13.28 -9.15
CA SER A 67 -3.12 -14.38 -8.18
C SER A 67 -4.52 -15.00 -8.03
N ARG A 68 -5.51 -14.56 -8.83
CA ARG A 68 -6.81 -15.24 -8.91
C ARG A 68 -6.67 -16.58 -9.64
N LEU A 69 -7.40 -17.60 -9.18
CA LEU A 69 -7.56 -18.86 -9.93
C LEU A 69 -8.21 -18.60 -11.31
N ARG A 70 -7.76 -19.32 -12.35
CA ARG A 70 -8.45 -19.26 -13.65
C ARG A 70 -9.85 -19.85 -13.50
N ASP A 71 -10.79 -19.38 -14.30
CA ASP A 71 -12.20 -19.83 -14.19
C ASP A 71 -12.33 -21.35 -14.30
N GLN A 72 -11.53 -22.01 -15.16
CA GLN A 72 -11.51 -23.48 -15.27
C GLN A 72 -10.99 -24.17 -14.00
N ASP A 73 -9.90 -23.67 -13.40
CA ASP A 73 -9.37 -24.25 -12.17
C ASP A 73 -10.34 -24.02 -11.00
N PHE A 74 -10.95 -22.83 -10.97
CA PHE A 74 -11.90 -22.46 -9.93
C PHE A 74 -13.22 -23.23 -10.05
N GLN A 75 -13.69 -23.48 -11.27
CA GLN A 75 -14.83 -24.36 -11.52
C GLN A 75 -14.58 -25.77 -10.99
N LYS A 76 -13.43 -26.38 -11.32
CA LYS A 76 -13.06 -27.70 -10.78
C LYS A 76 -12.98 -27.70 -9.26
N TRP A 77 -12.31 -26.71 -8.68
CA TRP A 77 -12.23 -26.55 -7.23
C TRP A 77 -13.62 -26.45 -6.58
N MET A 78 -14.52 -25.64 -7.13
CA MET A 78 -15.86 -25.44 -6.59
C MET A 78 -16.74 -26.69 -6.75
N ASP A 79 -16.83 -27.22 -7.96
CA ASP A 79 -17.82 -28.24 -8.34
C ASP A 79 -17.38 -29.66 -7.98
N GLU A 80 -16.08 -29.95 -8.01
CA GLU A 80 -15.56 -31.31 -7.76
C GLU A 80 -15.05 -31.49 -6.33
N ILE A 81 -14.70 -30.41 -5.63
CA ILE A 81 -14.07 -30.49 -4.30
C ILE A 81 -14.90 -29.76 -3.24
N LEU A 82 -15.05 -28.43 -3.34
CA LEU A 82 -15.59 -27.62 -2.26
C LEU A 82 -17.07 -27.89 -1.99
N LEU A 83 -17.93 -27.74 -3.00
CA LEU A 83 -19.38 -27.92 -2.83
C LEU A 83 -19.72 -29.37 -2.45
N PRO A 84 -19.17 -30.41 -3.10
CA PRO A 84 -19.40 -31.79 -2.68
C PRO A 84 -19.01 -32.04 -1.22
N THR A 85 -17.86 -31.51 -0.77
CA THR A 85 -17.42 -31.65 0.63
C THR A 85 -18.41 -30.98 1.58
N ILE A 86 -18.85 -29.75 1.28
CA ILE A 86 -19.85 -29.05 2.10
C ILE A 86 -21.17 -29.84 2.15
N TYR A 87 -21.61 -30.39 1.01
CA TYR A 87 -22.88 -31.10 0.90
C TYR A 87 -22.85 -32.45 1.62
N GLN A 88 -21.68 -33.10 1.71
CA GLN A 88 -21.50 -34.35 2.43
C GLN A 88 -21.45 -34.17 3.95
N HIS A 89 -20.93 -33.03 4.43
CA HIS A 89 -20.65 -32.83 5.85
C HIS A 89 -21.66 -31.96 6.60
N HIS A 90 -22.65 -31.36 5.91
CA HIS A 90 -23.62 -30.45 6.51
C HIS A 90 -25.07 -30.80 6.20
N SER A 91 -25.98 -30.36 7.08
CA SER A 91 -27.43 -30.59 6.94
C SER A 91 -28.02 -29.86 5.73
N SER A 92 -29.13 -30.39 5.20
CA SER A 92 -29.88 -29.78 4.10
C SER A 92 -30.30 -28.33 4.40
N SER A 93 -30.61 -28.01 5.66
CA SER A 93 -30.92 -26.65 6.12
C SER A 93 -29.79 -25.64 5.95
N LEU A 94 -28.53 -26.09 5.96
CA LEU A 94 -27.35 -25.25 5.74
C LEU A 94 -26.99 -25.23 4.25
N VAL A 95 -27.01 -26.41 3.62
CA VAL A 95 -26.63 -26.62 2.22
C VAL A 95 -27.56 -25.89 1.23
N GLN A 96 -28.85 -25.74 1.55
CA GLN A 96 -29.83 -25.05 0.68
C GLN A 96 -29.45 -23.61 0.31
N HIS A 97 -28.56 -22.98 1.07
CA HIS A 97 -28.11 -21.62 0.82
C HIS A 97 -26.85 -21.52 -0.05
N TYR A 98 -26.20 -22.65 -0.33
CA TYR A 98 -25.03 -22.69 -1.20
C TYR A 98 -25.45 -22.83 -2.67
N PRO A 99 -24.71 -22.21 -3.60
CA PRO A 99 -24.94 -22.42 -5.02
C PRO A 99 -24.67 -23.88 -5.36
N SER A 100 -25.48 -24.44 -6.26
CA SER A 100 -25.36 -25.82 -6.74
C SER A 100 -24.15 -26.07 -7.63
N SER A 101 -23.53 -25.00 -8.16
CA SER A 101 -22.31 -25.07 -8.97
C SER A 101 -21.63 -23.69 -9.07
N PHE A 102 -20.42 -23.68 -9.60
CA PHE A 102 -19.69 -22.50 -10.02
C PHE A 102 -20.52 -21.64 -10.98
N ASP A 103 -21.18 -22.26 -11.96
CA ASP A 103 -22.00 -21.55 -12.93
C ASP A 103 -23.23 -20.91 -12.28
N HIS A 104 -23.90 -21.62 -11.36
CA HIS A 104 -25.00 -21.05 -10.58
C HIS A 104 -24.51 -19.84 -9.78
N SER A 105 -23.39 -19.95 -9.07
CA SER A 105 -22.78 -18.83 -8.32
C SER A 105 -22.46 -17.63 -9.23
N ARG A 106 -21.81 -17.88 -10.37
CA ARG A 106 -21.41 -16.86 -11.35
C ARG A 106 -22.61 -16.15 -11.96
N LEU A 107 -23.64 -16.91 -12.35
CA LEU A 107 -24.86 -16.37 -12.94
C LEU A 107 -25.66 -15.57 -11.92
N ASN A 108 -25.78 -16.03 -10.66
CA ASN A 108 -26.43 -15.27 -9.59
C ASN A 108 -25.72 -13.94 -9.29
N ALA A 109 -24.39 -13.96 -9.20
CA ALA A 109 -23.61 -12.74 -8.98
C ALA A 109 -23.77 -11.76 -10.16
N THR A 110 -23.83 -12.28 -11.39
CA THR A 110 -24.04 -11.48 -12.61
C THR A 110 -25.45 -10.90 -12.65
N ALA A 111 -26.48 -11.72 -12.42
CA ALA A 111 -27.88 -11.32 -12.37
C ALA A 111 -28.08 -10.23 -11.32
N ARG A 112 -27.66 -10.47 -10.07
CA ARG A 112 -27.67 -9.45 -9.01
C ARG A 112 -26.96 -8.16 -9.42
N GLY A 113 -25.82 -8.28 -10.09
CA GLY A 113 -25.04 -7.14 -10.57
C GLY A 113 -25.66 -6.37 -11.73
N VAL A 114 -26.56 -6.98 -12.52
CA VAL A 114 -27.29 -6.36 -13.63
C VAL A 114 -28.64 -5.81 -13.16
N GLU A 115 -29.40 -6.60 -12.41
CA GLU A 115 -30.70 -6.24 -11.83
C GLU A 115 -30.61 -5.05 -10.87
N MET A 116 -29.52 -4.94 -10.10
CA MET A 116 -29.32 -3.79 -9.21
C MET A 116 -28.84 -2.53 -9.95
N ARG A 117 -28.37 -2.61 -11.22
CA ARG A 117 -28.06 -1.40 -12.02
C ARG A 117 -29.32 -0.64 -12.46
N SER A 118 -30.49 -1.28 -12.41
CA SER A 118 -31.79 -0.62 -12.61
C SER A 118 -32.09 0.39 -11.50
N GLN A 119 -31.45 0.25 -10.33
CA GLN A 119 -31.46 1.24 -9.26
C GLN A 119 -30.15 2.04 -9.34
N ARG A 120 -30.23 3.38 -9.29
CA ARG A 120 -29.06 4.29 -9.37
C ARG A 120 -28.16 4.17 -8.12
N ILE A 121 -27.48 3.05 -7.95
CA ILE A 121 -26.48 2.83 -6.91
C ILE A 121 -25.29 2.10 -7.55
N ASP A 122 -24.09 2.58 -7.26
CA ASP A 122 -22.80 2.23 -7.91
C ASP A 122 -22.59 0.73 -8.20
N PRO A 123 -22.00 0.38 -9.37
CA PRO A 123 -21.74 -0.99 -9.77
C PRO A 123 -20.50 -1.53 -9.04
N ILE A 124 -20.66 -1.95 -7.78
CA ILE A 124 -19.67 -2.81 -7.14
C ILE A 124 -20.07 -4.24 -7.49
N ALA A 125 -19.27 -4.92 -8.33
CA ALA A 125 -19.29 -6.38 -8.39
C ALA A 125 -18.98 -6.89 -6.98
N ARG A 126 -20.01 -7.41 -6.31
CA ARG A 126 -19.95 -7.96 -4.96
C ARG A 126 -20.07 -9.48 -5.06
N GLU A 127 -18.99 -10.13 -4.71
CA GLU A 127 -18.92 -11.56 -4.39
C GLU A 127 -20.03 -11.89 -3.38
N GLN A 128 -20.75 -13.00 -3.59
CA GLN A 128 -21.72 -13.49 -2.61
C GLN A 128 -20.92 -14.10 -1.45
N LEU A 129 -20.68 -13.31 -0.41
CA LEU A 129 -20.08 -13.79 0.83
C LEU A 129 -21.10 -14.71 1.51
N LEU A 130 -20.84 -16.01 1.47
CA LEU A 130 -21.58 -17.03 2.20
C LEU A 130 -20.95 -17.15 3.59
N PHE A 131 -21.70 -16.80 4.63
CA PHE A 131 -21.26 -16.90 6.02
C PHE A 131 -21.84 -18.18 6.63
N TYR A 132 -21.07 -19.27 6.63
CA TYR A 132 -21.47 -20.51 7.30
C TYR A 132 -20.28 -21.16 8.01
N PHE A 133 -20.57 -21.85 9.10
CA PHE A 133 -19.59 -22.47 9.98
C PHE A 133 -19.05 -23.77 9.35
N LEU A 134 -17.73 -23.87 9.27
CA LEU A 134 -17.02 -25.08 8.85
C LEU A 134 -16.12 -25.56 10.00
N PRO A 135 -16.20 -26.84 10.39
CA PRO A 135 -15.42 -27.39 11.49
C PRO A 135 -13.91 -27.44 11.15
N PRO A 136 -13.00 -27.17 12.11
CA PRO A 136 -11.55 -27.08 11.86
C PRO A 136 -10.91 -28.35 11.28
N GLU A 137 -11.45 -29.53 11.61
CA GLU A 137 -10.90 -30.84 11.23
C GLU A 137 -10.97 -31.11 9.72
N ALA A 138 -11.76 -30.32 8.98
CA ALA A 138 -11.96 -30.45 7.54
C ALA A 138 -10.96 -29.64 6.68
N LEU A 139 -10.05 -28.86 7.30
CA LEU A 139 -9.17 -27.92 6.58
C LEU A 139 -7.69 -28.28 6.74
N GLY A 140 -6.93 -28.24 5.64
CA GLY A 140 -5.46 -28.35 5.64
C GLY A 140 -4.78 -27.06 6.14
N THR A 141 -3.53 -26.82 5.74
CA THR A 141 -2.84 -25.56 6.09
C THR A 141 -3.52 -24.35 5.44
N ILE A 142 -4.16 -23.51 6.25
CA ILE A 142 -4.83 -22.28 5.86
C ILE A 142 -3.96 -21.06 6.19
N LEU A 143 -4.08 -19.99 5.40
CA LEU A 143 -3.50 -18.70 5.74
C LEU A 143 -4.59 -17.80 6.30
N ILE A 144 -4.35 -17.21 7.47
CA ILE A 144 -5.21 -16.16 8.03
C ILE A 144 -4.50 -14.80 7.97
N GLN A 145 -5.27 -13.74 7.69
CA GLN A 145 -4.77 -12.37 7.72
C GLN A 145 -5.78 -11.45 8.40
N GLY A 146 -5.34 -10.80 9.49
CA GLY A 146 -6.08 -9.73 10.14
C GLY A 146 -5.71 -8.35 9.60
N LYS A 147 -6.70 -7.50 9.33
CA LYS A 147 -6.48 -6.08 8.99
C LYS A 147 -7.39 -5.17 9.79
N ASN A 148 -7.07 -3.86 9.82
CA ASN A 148 -7.84 -2.83 10.51
C ASN A 148 -8.00 -3.03 12.03
N LEU A 149 -7.26 -3.96 12.62
CA LEU A 149 -7.31 -4.31 14.04
C LEU A 149 -7.03 -3.13 14.96
N LYS A 150 -6.30 -2.11 14.50
CA LYS A 150 -6.04 -0.87 15.25
C LYS A 150 -7.31 -0.24 15.82
N THR A 151 -8.42 -0.26 15.06
CA THR A 151 -9.67 0.35 15.52
C THR A 151 -10.32 -0.42 16.67
N LEU A 152 -9.99 -1.71 16.82
CA LEU A 152 -10.48 -2.58 17.88
C LEU A 152 -9.54 -2.63 19.08
N THR A 153 -8.23 -2.59 18.85
CA THR A 153 -7.24 -2.94 19.88
C THR A 153 -6.43 -1.76 20.40
N LYS A 154 -6.52 -0.57 19.78
CA LYS A 154 -5.75 0.60 20.25
C LYS A 154 -6.15 0.99 21.68
N ALA A 155 -5.16 1.10 22.56
CA ALA A 155 -5.33 1.54 23.94
C ALA A 155 -4.18 2.45 24.41
N ALA A 156 -4.30 3.02 25.61
CA ALA A 156 -3.27 3.88 26.21
C ALA A 156 -2.14 3.08 26.88
N THR A 157 -2.43 1.83 27.25
CA THR A 157 -1.48 0.90 27.87
C THR A 157 -1.30 -0.34 26.99
N LEU A 158 -0.16 -1.01 27.13
CA LEU A 158 0.08 -2.27 26.43
C LEU A 158 -0.85 -3.37 26.96
N ALA A 159 -1.16 -3.36 28.26
CA ALA A 159 -2.10 -4.27 28.89
C ALA A 159 -3.48 -4.26 28.24
N GLU A 160 -4.12 -3.10 28.17
CA GLU A 160 -5.46 -2.96 27.58
C GLU A 160 -5.45 -3.31 26.08
N MET A 161 -4.39 -2.97 25.35
CA MET A 161 -4.25 -3.28 23.93
C MET A 161 -4.20 -4.79 23.71
N VAL A 162 -3.38 -5.49 24.49
CA VAL A 162 -3.21 -6.94 24.43
C VAL A 162 -4.49 -7.66 24.89
N ASP A 163 -5.09 -7.23 25.99
CA ASP A 163 -6.34 -7.82 26.50
C ASP A 163 -7.50 -7.61 25.51
N GLY A 164 -7.54 -6.43 24.86
CA GLY A 164 -8.48 -6.13 23.79
C GLY A 164 -8.33 -7.08 22.60
N PHE A 165 -7.10 -7.34 22.16
CA PHE A 165 -6.83 -8.31 21.10
C PHE A 165 -7.23 -9.73 21.50
N TYR A 166 -6.78 -10.20 22.68
CA TYR A 166 -7.02 -11.58 23.11
C TYR A 166 -8.49 -11.88 23.42
N ARG A 167 -9.29 -10.87 23.75
CA ARG A 167 -10.75 -11.03 23.91
C ARG A 167 -11.42 -11.54 22.63
N HIS A 168 -10.98 -11.09 21.46
CA HIS A 168 -11.49 -11.55 20.17
C HIS A 168 -10.76 -12.78 19.67
N TRP A 169 -9.44 -12.82 19.88
CA TRP A 169 -8.60 -13.93 19.41
C TRP A 169 -8.98 -15.25 20.08
N ASN A 170 -9.09 -15.28 21.40
CA ASN A 170 -9.37 -16.51 22.15
C ASN A 170 -10.77 -17.08 21.89
N THR A 171 -11.71 -16.26 21.40
CA THR A 171 -13.05 -16.73 21.01
C THR A 171 -13.09 -17.33 19.61
N ALA A 172 -12.16 -16.94 18.75
CA ALA A 172 -12.20 -17.26 17.32
C ALA A 172 -11.08 -18.22 16.87
N VAL A 173 -10.01 -18.33 17.65
CA VAL A 173 -8.80 -19.08 17.29
C VAL A 173 -8.41 -20.00 18.44
N ASP A 174 -8.31 -21.29 18.14
CA ASP A 174 -7.63 -22.26 18.99
C ASP A 174 -6.15 -22.31 18.59
N GLU A 175 -5.28 -21.86 19.49
CA GLU A 175 -3.84 -21.76 19.23
C GLU A 175 -3.17 -23.13 19.01
N ALA A 176 -3.81 -24.24 19.39
CA ALA A 176 -3.29 -25.59 19.15
C ALA A 176 -3.17 -25.94 17.66
N TYR A 177 -3.93 -25.25 16.80
CA TYR A 177 -3.89 -25.44 15.35
C TYR A 177 -2.95 -24.46 14.62
N LEU A 178 -2.29 -23.56 15.36
CA LEU A 178 -1.39 -22.58 14.77
C LEU A 178 0.00 -23.17 14.49
N THR A 179 0.62 -22.73 13.41
CA THR A 179 2.03 -23.04 13.15
C THR A 179 2.93 -21.99 13.78
N ASP A 180 4.24 -22.24 13.78
CA ASP A 180 5.30 -21.31 14.17
C ASP A 180 5.38 -20.02 13.31
N ARG A 181 4.55 -19.91 12.26
CA ARG A 181 4.56 -18.81 11.26
C ARG A 181 3.46 -17.78 11.53
N LEU A 182 3.34 -17.38 12.78
CA LEU A 182 2.42 -16.33 13.22
C LEU A 182 3.18 -15.01 13.46
N PHE A 183 2.63 -13.92 12.94
CA PHE A 183 3.26 -12.60 12.99
C PHE A 183 2.25 -11.53 13.41
N TYR A 184 2.73 -10.55 14.17
CA TYR A 184 1.96 -9.42 14.67
C TYR A 184 2.56 -8.11 14.17
N ASP A 185 1.70 -7.17 13.79
CA ASP A 185 2.09 -5.78 13.58
C ASP A 185 1.83 -5.01 14.89
N ILE A 186 2.90 -4.68 15.62
CA ILE A 186 2.82 -3.83 16.82
C ILE A 186 3.00 -2.39 16.38
N GLY A 187 2.00 -1.55 16.66
CA GLY A 187 2.00 -0.14 16.27
C GLY A 187 2.01 0.82 17.46
N LYS A 188 2.72 1.93 17.31
CA LYS A 188 2.64 3.10 18.18
C LYS A 188 2.21 4.32 17.36
N GLU A 189 1.33 5.13 17.94
CA GLU A 189 0.93 6.41 17.35
C GLU A 189 1.29 7.56 18.29
N THR A 190 2.13 8.48 17.81
CA THR A 190 2.46 9.72 18.52
C THR A 190 1.57 10.82 17.99
N CYS A 191 0.62 11.28 18.81
CA CYS A 191 -0.29 12.36 18.47
C CYS A 191 0.12 13.66 19.17
N PRO A 192 -0.07 14.83 18.53
CA PRO A 192 -0.09 16.11 19.23
C PRO A 192 -1.09 16.08 20.38
N THR A 193 -0.78 16.79 21.47
CA THR A 193 -1.63 16.90 22.66
C THR A 193 -2.94 17.67 22.41
N ILE A 194 -3.00 18.44 21.31
CA ILE A 194 -4.17 19.21 20.92
C ILE A 194 -5.14 18.29 20.15
N SER A 195 -6.43 18.35 20.50
CA SER A 195 -7.48 17.63 19.77
C SER A 195 -7.89 18.34 18.47
N SER A 196 -8.38 17.58 17.50
CA SER A 196 -8.94 18.16 16.26
C SER A 196 -10.19 18.96 16.57
N LYS A 197 -10.35 20.16 15.98
CA LYS A 197 -11.48 21.07 16.24
C LYS A 197 -12.64 20.90 15.25
N ILE A 198 -12.83 19.70 14.70
CA ILE A 198 -13.85 19.44 13.67
C ILE A 198 -15.26 19.44 14.26
N CYS A 199 -15.40 18.99 15.51
CA CYS A 199 -16.66 18.98 16.23
C CYS A 199 -16.47 19.75 17.55
N HIS A 200 -17.20 20.87 17.67
CA HIS A 200 -17.33 21.74 18.85
C HIS A 200 -16.23 22.78 19.12
N SER A 201 -16.74 23.92 19.61
CA SER A 201 -16.11 25.18 20.01
C SER A 201 -15.13 25.04 21.17
N ALA A 202 -14.11 24.20 21.03
CA ALA A 202 -13.02 24.14 22.00
C ALA A 202 -12.12 25.38 21.81
N SER A 203 -12.27 26.33 22.73
CA SER A 203 -11.48 27.56 22.91
C SER A 203 -10.05 27.24 23.38
N SER A 204 -9.30 26.47 22.58
CA SER A 204 -7.86 26.37 22.74
C SER A 204 -7.20 27.39 21.82
N ASP A 205 -6.41 28.34 22.35
CA ASP A 205 -5.66 29.29 21.52
C ASP A 205 -4.58 28.62 20.65
N ARG A 206 -4.28 27.34 20.89
CA ARG A 206 -3.27 26.61 20.12
C ARG A 206 -3.84 26.07 18.81
N LEU A 207 -3.09 26.30 17.73
CA LEU A 207 -3.43 25.85 16.39
C LEU A 207 -3.30 24.32 16.27
N PRO A 208 -4.16 23.64 15.49
CA PRO A 208 -3.99 22.22 15.15
C PRO A 208 -2.60 21.96 14.57
N GLN A 209 -1.97 20.86 14.98
CA GLN A 209 -0.61 20.51 14.59
C GLN A 209 -0.54 19.25 13.74
N THR A 210 0.46 19.21 12.86
CA THR A 210 0.88 18.02 12.13
C THR A 210 2.32 17.70 12.47
N LEU A 211 2.57 16.44 12.84
CA LEU A 211 3.91 15.92 13.07
C LEU A 211 4.48 15.30 11.80
N LEU A 212 5.75 15.57 11.52
CA LEU A 212 6.51 14.95 10.44
C LEU A 212 7.84 14.41 10.97
N TRP A 213 8.23 13.19 10.59
CA TRP A 213 9.52 12.64 10.99
C TRP A 213 10.69 13.46 10.42
N ARG A 214 11.72 13.68 11.23
CA ARG A 214 13.01 14.19 10.77
C ARG A 214 13.82 13.05 10.15
N ARG A 215 14.38 13.28 8.96
CA ARG A 215 15.22 12.30 8.26
C ARG A 215 16.42 11.89 9.10
N CYS A 216 17.11 12.84 9.75
CA CYS A 216 18.27 12.52 10.59
C CYS A 216 17.92 11.57 11.75
N CYS A 217 16.72 11.68 12.34
CA CYS A 217 16.27 10.78 13.40
C CYS A 217 15.90 9.39 12.87
N LEU A 218 15.29 9.33 11.68
CA LEU A 218 15.02 8.07 10.98
C LEU A 218 16.32 7.35 10.58
N ASP A 219 17.29 8.09 10.06
CA ASP A 219 18.61 7.57 9.73
C ASP A 219 19.36 7.13 10.99
N ALA A 220 19.30 7.90 12.08
CA ALA A 220 19.88 7.50 13.37
C ALA A 220 19.25 6.21 13.91
N TYR A 221 17.93 6.05 13.79
CA TYR A 221 17.25 4.79 14.14
C TYR A 221 17.75 3.62 13.28
N SER A 222 17.90 3.83 11.96
CA SER A 222 18.44 2.80 11.05
C SER A 222 19.87 2.39 11.42
N HIS A 223 20.73 3.35 11.77
CA HIS A 223 22.07 3.06 12.25
C HIS A 223 22.07 2.35 13.61
N TYR A 224 21.21 2.80 14.54
CA TYR A 224 21.05 2.17 15.85
C TYR A 224 20.62 0.72 15.73
N ILE A 225 19.58 0.43 14.94
CA ILE A 225 19.10 -0.94 14.75
C ILE A 225 20.18 -1.79 14.07
N ALA A 226 20.87 -1.27 13.05
CA ALA A 226 21.98 -2.01 12.41
C ALA A 226 23.12 -2.32 13.40
N GLY A 227 23.45 -1.38 14.29
CA GLY A 227 24.47 -1.53 15.32
C GLY A 227 24.13 -2.49 16.45
N LYS A 228 22.90 -3.02 16.51
CA LYS A 228 22.52 -4.11 17.44
C LYS A 228 22.90 -5.50 16.94
N GLN A 229 23.49 -5.61 15.75
CA GLN A 229 23.97 -6.86 15.19
C GLN A 229 25.50 -6.92 15.18
N PRO A 230 26.09 -8.14 15.11
CA PRO A 230 27.50 -8.31 14.76
C PRO A 230 27.85 -7.54 13.47
N GLY A 231 29.05 -6.98 13.39
CA GLY A 231 29.46 -6.07 12.30
C GLY A 231 29.32 -6.66 10.88
N ASP A 232 29.50 -7.98 10.74
CA ASP A 232 29.40 -8.70 9.45
C ASP A 232 27.97 -9.06 9.06
N SER A 233 26.98 -8.70 9.90
CA SER A 233 25.58 -9.06 9.65
C SER A 233 25.01 -8.29 8.46
N PRO A 234 24.20 -8.94 7.61
CA PRO A 234 23.52 -8.26 6.51
C PRO A 234 22.61 -7.14 7.02
N ARG A 235 22.91 -5.89 6.64
CA ARG A 235 22.10 -4.73 7.02
C ARG A 235 20.67 -4.84 6.49
N PRO A 236 19.67 -4.32 7.24
CA PRO A 236 18.30 -4.23 6.75
C PRO A 236 18.23 -3.48 5.41
N GLN A 237 17.33 -3.90 4.54
CA GLN A 237 17.00 -3.14 3.34
C GLN A 237 16.24 -1.88 3.74
N GLN A 238 16.95 -0.75 3.70
CA GLN A 238 16.42 0.56 4.02
C GLN A 238 15.82 1.22 2.78
N GLN A 239 14.64 1.83 2.93
CA GLN A 239 14.05 2.68 1.92
C GLN A 239 13.43 3.93 2.58
N PHE A 240 13.93 5.09 2.18
CA PHE A 240 13.40 6.39 2.59
C PHE A 240 12.50 6.98 1.50
N TYR A 241 11.40 7.58 1.93
CA TYR A 241 10.34 8.14 1.09
C TYR A 241 10.15 9.63 1.45
N PRO A 242 10.79 10.55 0.71
CA PRO A 242 10.71 11.97 0.98
C PRO A 242 9.28 12.48 0.84
N ILE A 243 8.74 13.17 1.84
CA ILE A 243 7.40 13.75 1.72
C ILE A 243 7.48 15.02 0.88
N SER A 244 6.64 15.14 -0.15
CA SER A 244 6.48 16.40 -0.88
C SER A 244 7.78 16.94 -1.50
N MET A 245 8.70 16.06 -1.89
CA MET A 245 10.03 16.40 -2.42
C MET A 245 10.94 17.16 -1.43
N LEU A 246 10.69 17.05 -0.13
CA LEU A 246 11.53 17.65 0.92
C LEU A 246 12.65 16.69 1.34
N GLN A 247 13.87 17.20 1.49
CA GLN A 247 15.04 16.39 1.81
C GLN A 247 15.02 15.83 3.24
N ASP A 248 14.61 16.66 4.20
CA ASP A 248 14.83 16.42 5.63
C ASP A 248 13.64 15.76 6.33
N THR A 249 12.60 15.40 5.59
CA THR A 249 11.41 14.78 6.17
C THR A 249 10.76 13.76 5.22
N GLY A 250 10.19 12.71 5.80
CA GLY A 250 9.63 11.63 5.01
C GLY A 250 9.19 10.45 5.85
N SER A 251 9.09 9.30 5.18
CA SER A 251 8.80 8.01 5.79
C SER A 251 9.98 7.06 5.61
N LEU A 252 10.16 6.11 6.51
CA LEU A 252 11.22 5.11 6.45
C LEU A 252 10.60 3.72 6.52
N THR A 253 11.12 2.80 5.71
CA THR A 253 10.86 1.37 5.86
C THR A 253 12.17 0.62 5.97
N LEU A 254 12.22 -0.36 6.88
CA LEU A 254 13.37 -1.24 7.10
C LEU A 254 12.89 -2.69 7.01
N GLU A 255 13.39 -3.44 6.04
CA GLU A 255 13.10 -4.87 5.90
C GLU A 255 14.33 -5.69 6.27
N THR A 256 14.22 -6.57 7.27
CA THR A 256 15.35 -7.37 7.71
C THR A 256 15.69 -8.46 6.68
N ARG A 257 16.98 -8.65 6.42
CA ARG A 257 17.44 -9.70 5.50
C ARG A 257 17.19 -11.06 6.13
N ARG A 258 16.85 -12.07 5.32
CA ARG A 258 16.55 -13.42 5.81
C ARG A 258 17.66 -14.03 6.64
N SER A 259 18.90 -13.82 6.22
CA SER A 259 20.10 -14.30 6.90
C SER A 259 20.53 -13.45 8.11
N SER A 260 19.86 -12.33 8.38
CA SER A 260 20.25 -11.44 9.48
C SER A 260 19.81 -11.99 10.84
N PRO A 261 20.60 -11.79 11.91
CA PRO A 261 20.22 -12.18 13.27
C PRO A 261 18.86 -11.62 13.71
N HIS A 262 18.50 -10.40 13.30
CA HIS A 262 17.19 -9.81 13.61
C HIS A 262 16.03 -10.58 12.98
N ARG A 263 16.19 -11.08 11.74
CA ARG A 263 15.16 -11.91 11.12
C ARG A 263 14.98 -13.20 11.90
N HIS A 264 16.09 -13.87 12.25
CA HIS A 264 16.04 -15.10 13.05
C HIS A 264 15.50 -14.86 14.47
N ALA A 265 15.76 -13.69 15.05
CA ALA A 265 15.18 -13.26 16.31
C ALA A 265 13.71 -12.82 16.21
N GLY A 266 13.14 -12.80 14.99
CA GLY A 266 11.72 -12.58 14.76
C GLY A 266 11.31 -11.15 14.40
N LEU A 267 12.23 -10.21 14.14
CA LEU A 267 11.90 -8.88 13.62
C LEU A 267 11.96 -8.90 12.09
N LEU A 268 10.83 -8.67 11.42
CA LEU A 268 10.71 -8.82 9.96
C LEU A 268 10.75 -7.48 9.22
N TYR A 269 10.02 -6.50 9.73
CA TYR A 269 9.80 -5.24 9.03
C TYR A 269 9.47 -4.12 10.02
N SER A 270 9.98 -2.92 9.76
CA SER A 270 9.65 -1.71 10.52
C SER A 270 9.26 -0.59 9.56
N GLN A 271 8.23 0.18 9.90
CA GLN A 271 7.75 1.30 9.10
C GLN A 271 7.46 2.52 9.96
N PHE A 272 7.92 3.68 9.49
CA PHE A 272 7.75 4.99 10.12
C PHE A 272 7.14 5.95 9.13
N TYR A 273 5.99 6.54 9.45
CA TYR A 273 5.32 7.49 8.55
C TYR A 273 4.43 8.47 9.31
N ALA A 274 4.10 9.60 8.68
CA ALA A 274 3.14 10.56 9.21
C ALA A 274 1.71 10.20 8.77
N SER A 275 0.74 10.34 9.67
CA SER A 275 -0.69 10.08 9.36
C SER A 275 -1.32 11.15 8.47
N VAL A 276 -0.61 12.23 8.15
CA VAL A 276 -1.08 13.25 7.19
C VAL A 276 -1.32 12.68 5.78
N LYS A 277 -0.72 11.51 5.45
CA LYS A 277 -1.02 10.79 4.20
C LYS A 277 -2.52 10.50 4.04
N GLU A 278 -3.24 10.34 5.15
CA GLU A 278 -4.68 10.02 5.17
C GLU A 278 -5.54 11.18 4.62
N VAL A 279 -5.02 12.41 4.54
CA VAL A 279 -5.68 13.51 3.82
C VAL A 279 -5.98 13.12 2.37
N PHE A 280 -5.07 12.37 1.76
CA PHE A 280 -5.13 12.04 0.34
C PHE A 280 -5.55 10.60 0.08
N ALA A 281 -5.64 9.74 1.09
CA ALA A 281 -6.01 8.34 0.89
C ALA A 281 -7.52 8.19 0.60
N ALA A 282 -7.87 7.35 -0.38
CA ALA A 282 -9.23 6.83 -0.55
C ALA A 282 -9.09 5.33 -0.78
N GLY A 283 -9.20 4.56 0.30
CA GLY A 283 -8.64 3.21 0.35
C GLY A 283 -7.15 3.25 0.00
N ASN A 284 -6.73 2.42 -0.95
CA ASN A 284 -5.34 2.35 -1.42
C ASN A 284 -5.05 3.20 -2.66
N ILE A 285 -5.97 4.09 -3.05
CA ILE A 285 -5.82 4.92 -4.26
C ILE A 285 -5.42 6.34 -3.87
N TYR A 286 -4.26 6.78 -4.36
CA TYR A 286 -3.69 8.09 -4.11
C TYR A 286 -3.79 9.01 -5.34
N PRO A 287 -3.91 10.34 -5.17
CA PRO A 287 -3.97 11.31 -6.26
C PRO A 287 -2.87 11.15 -7.31
N PHE A 288 -3.23 11.27 -8.59
CA PHE A 288 -2.31 11.26 -9.73
C PHE A 288 -1.52 9.96 -9.94
N THR A 289 -1.85 8.86 -9.26
CA THR A 289 -1.18 7.55 -9.45
C THR A 289 -1.59 6.80 -10.72
N ASN A 290 -2.63 7.26 -11.42
CA ASN A 290 -3.04 6.70 -12.71
C ASN A 290 -2.05 7.13 -13.80
N SER A 291 -1.10 6.25 -14.17
CA SER A 291 -0.09 6.54 -15.20
C SER A 291 -0.67 6.83 -16.58
N SER A 292 -1.90 6.39 -16.86
CA SER A 292 -2.58 6.65 -18.14
C SER A 292 -2.84 8.13 -18.40
N ILE A 293 -2.83 8.99 -17.36
CA ILE A 293 -2.97 10.43 -17.55
C ILE A 293 -1.81 11.03 -18.37
N GLU A 294 -0.63 10.37 -18.40
CA GLU A 294 0.50 10.79 -19.24
C GLU A 294 0.14 10.81 -20.73
N SER A 295 -0.83 9.99 -21.16
CA SER A 295 -1.28 9.98 -22.56
C SER A 295 -1.98 11.28 -22.97
N LEU A 296 -2.41 12.13 -22.01
CA LEU A 296 -2.91 13.47 -22.30
C LEU A 296 -1.84 14.36 -22.94
N ALA A 297 -0.56 14.07 -22.73
CA ALA A 297 0.55 14.80 -23.33
C ALA A 297 0.82 14.42 -24.80
N LEU A 298 0.21 13.34 -25.30
CA LEU A 298 0.48 12.82 -26.64
C LEU A 298 -0.37 13.52 -27.71
N ASP A 299 0.21 13.65 -28.91
CA ASP A 299 -0.48 14.15 -30.08
C ASP A 299 -1.77 13.32 -30.38
N PRO A 300 -2.91 13.97 -30.68
CA PRO A 300 -4.15 13.26 -30.98
C PRO A 300 -4.04 12.24 -32.13
N LYS A 301 -3.23 12.50 -33.17
CA LYS A 301 -3.03 11.58 -34.28
C LYS A 301 -2.23 10.36 -33.84
N LEU A 302 -1.16 10.57 -33.06
CA LEU A 302 -0.36 9.46 -32.51
C LEU A 302 -1.22 8.54 -31.62
N ARG A 303 -2.10 9.12 -30.79
CA ARG A 303 -3.06 8.35 -29.98
C ARG A 303 -4.01 7.54 -30.83
N LYS A 304 -4.59 8.12 -31.89
CA LYS A 304 -5.47 7.40 -32.82
C LYS A 304 -4.74 6.25 -33.53
N THR A 305 -3.50 6.47 -33.96
CA THR A 305 -2.68 5.41 -34.55
C THR A 305 -2.43 4.27 -33.56
N TRP A 306 -2.13 4.57 -32.30
CA TRP A 306 -1.94 3.55 -31.27
C TRP A 306 -3.23 2.80 -30.92
N GLN A 307 -4.39 3.47 -30.99
CA GLN A 307 -5.70 2.82 -30.86
C GLN A 307 -5.97 1.82 -32.00
N LEU A 308 -5.54 2.14 -33.23
CA LEU A 308 -5.73 1.29 -34.41
C LEU A 308 -4.77 0.09 -34.44
N VAL A 309 -3.51 0.28 -34.03
CA VAL A 309 -2.46 -0.77 -34.12
C VAL A 309 -2.40 -1.64 -32.86
N GLY A 310 -2.72 -1.09 -31.69
CA GLY A 310 -2.37 -1.70 -30.40
C GLY A 310 -3.45 -2.54 -29.72
N GLY A 311 -4.68 -2.63 -30.25
CA GLY A 311 -5.76 -3.51 -29.78
C GLY A 311 -6.21 -3.39 -28.31
N GLY A 312 -5.56 -2.59 -27.45
CA GLY A 312 -5.78 -2.63 -26.00
C GLY A 312 -5.33 -1.42 -25.17
N LEU A 313 -4.77 -0.37 -25.76
CA LEU A 313 -4.42 0.88 -25.04
C LEU A 313 -5.32 2.06 -25.45
N SER A 314 -6.64 1.84 -25.47
CA SER A 314 -7.59 2.91 -25.73
C SER A 314 -8.05 3.54 -24.42
N HIS A 315 -7.27 4.48 -23.89
CA HIS A 315 -7.79 5.37 -22.86
C HIS A 315 -8.57 6.51 -23.52
N ASP A 316 -9.86 6.60 -23.22
CA ASP A 316 -10.68 7.72 -23.65
C ASP A 316 -10.11 9.03 -23.07
N PRO A 317 -9.67 9.99 -23.93
CA PRO A 317 -9.12 11.25 -23.46
C PRO A 317 -10.11 12.06 -22.63
N VAL A 318 -11.41 11.95 -22.91
CA VAL A 318 -12.45 12.64 -22.11
C VAL A 318 -12.49 12.04 -20.70
N ALA A 319 -12.48 10.71 -20.58
CA ALA A 319 -12.39 10.03 -19.30
C ALA A 319 -11.10 10.38 -18.54
N LEU A 320 -9.95 10.50 -19.22
CA LEU A 320 -8.69 10.89 -18.58
C LEU A 320 -8.65 12.34 -18.11
N ILE A 321 -9.17 13.28 -18.91
CA ILE A 321 -9.33 14.68 -18.49
C ILE A 321 -10.25 14.75 -17.27
N ARG A 322 -11.37 14.03 -17.30
CA ARG A 322 -12.28 13.94 -16.15
C ARG A 322 -11.57 13.38 -14.91
N ALA A 323 -10.82 12.28 -15.06
CA ALA A 323 -10.06 11.69 -13.96
C ALA A 323 -9.03 12.67 -13.37
N TYR A 324 -8.32 13.42 -14.22
CA TYR A 324 -7.38 14.46 -13.81
C TYR A 324 -8.08 15.58 -13.03
N LEU A 325 -9.16 16.15 -13.57
CA LEU A 325 -9.92 17.24 -12.94
C LEU A 325 -10.59 16.80 -11.63
N THR A 326 -11.20 15.61 -11.59
CA THR A 326 -11.76 15.03 -10.37
C THR A 326 -10.68 14.80 -9.31
N THR A 327 -9.48 14.38 -9.72
CA THR A 327 -8.34 14.26 -8.79
C THR A 327 -7.95 15.61 -8.20
N LYS A 328 -7.87 16.68 -8.99
CA LYS A 328 -7.63 18.04 -8.48
C LYS A 328 -8.70 18.47 -7.49
N GLN A 329 -9.97 18.26 -7.83
CA GLN A 329 -11.10 18.63 -6.97
C GLN A 329 -11.08 17.87 -5.65
N ARG A 330 -10.78 16.57 -5.68
CA ARG A 330 -10.57 15.73 -4.48
C ARG A 330 -9.44 16.28 -3.61
N CYS A 331 -8.29 16.61 -4.18
CA CYS A 331 -7.18 17.22 -3.43
C CYS A 331 -7.61 18.55 -2.78
N HIS A 332 -8.31 19.41 -3.52
CA HIS A 332 -8.78 20.69 -3.00
C HIS A 332 -9.73 20.53 -1.81
N ALA A 333 -10.78 19.71 -1.96
CA ALA A 333 -11.75 19.44 -0.91
C ALA A 333 -11.09 18.80 0.32
N ALA A 334 -10.19 17.83 0.11
CA ALA A 334 -9.46 17.17 1.19
C ALA A 334 -8.57 18.14 1.99
N LEU A 335 -7.84 19.03 1.31
CA LEU A 335 -6.99 20.04 1.95
C LEU A 335 -7.84 21.05 2.72
N GLN A 336 -8.94 21.54 2.15
CA GLN A 336 -9.83 22.49 2.84
C GLN A 336 -10.51 21.85 4.06
N GLY A 337 -11.04 20.64 3.93
CA GLY A 337 -11.73 19.93 5.02
C GLY A 337 -10.81 19.44 6.13
N SER A 338 -9.48 19.56 5.97
CA SER A 338 -8.49 19.06 6.94
C SER A 338 -7.81 20.16 7.75
N VAL A 339 -8.15 21.44 7.57
CA VAL A 339 -7.48 22.56 8.27
C VAL A 339 -7.58 22.50 9.79
N GLN A 340 -8.66 21.91 10.33
CA GLN A 340 -8.88 21.72 11.76
C GLN A 340 -8.44 20.34 12.28
N LYS A 341 -7.83 19.51 11.42
CA LYS A 341 -7.35 18.18 11.79
C LYS A 341 -5.95 18.23 12.39
N VAL A 342 -5.69 17.23 13.22
CA VAL A 342 -4.39 16.97 13.81
C VAL A 342 -3.86 15.66 13.24
N PHE A 343 -2.58 15.64 12.89
CA PHE A 343 -1.93 14.47 12.30
C PHE A 343 -0.67 14.13 13.08
N GLY A 344 -0.55 12.84 13.42
CA GLY A 344 0.54 12.30 14.22
C GLY A 344 1.53 11.47 13.41
N LEU A 345 2.38 10.76 14.12
CA LEU A 345 3.36 9.81 13.58
C LEU A 345 2.92 8.39 13.90
N ARG A 346 3.23 7.47 13.00
CA ARG A 346 3.08 6.05 13.21
C ARG A 346 4.43 5.36 13.07
N GLU A 347 4.63 4.40 13.95
CA GLU A 347 5.76 3.48 14.02
C GLU A 347 5.17 2.08 14.17
N GLU A 348 5.44 1.21 13.21
CA GLU A 348 4.85 -0.13 13.12
C GLU A 348 5.95 -1.17 12.91
N HIS A 349 5.90 -2.26 13.68
CA HIS A 349 6.88 -3.34 13.64
C HIS A 349 6.19 -4.68 13.44
N ARG A 350 6.58 -5.40 12.38
CA ARG A 350 6.18 -6.79 12.17
C ARG A 350 7.11 -7.72 12.91
N VAL A 351 6.58 -8.44 13.89
CA VAL A 351 7.34 -9.39 14.70
C VAL A 351 6.71 -10.77 14.70
N SER A 352 7.53 -11.81 14.85
CA SER A 352 7.05 -13.18 15.09
C SER A 352 6.32 -13.29 16.44
N HIS A 353 5.48 -14.30 16.57
CA HIS A 353 4.79 -14.63 17.82
C HIS A 353 5.75 -14.80 19.01
N SER A 354 6.85 -15.54 18.83
CA SER A 354 7.85 -15.72 19.90
C SER A 354 8.47 -14.40 20.36
N LEU A 355 8.82 -13.50 19.43
CA LEU A 355 9.33 -12.17 19.75
C LEU A 355 8.26 -11.29 20.41
N PHE A 356 7.01 -11.35 19.96
CA PHE A 356 5.90 -10.62 20.56
C PHE A 356 5.77 -10.96 22.05
N HIS A 357 5.70 -12.23 22.42
CA HIS A 357 5.60 -12.64 23.82
C HIS A 357 6.83 -12.26 24.65
N ARG A 358 8.04 -12.29 24.07
CA ARG A 358 9.25 -11.80 24.74
C ARG A 358 9.18 -10.29 25.00
N ILE A 359 8.67 -9.50 24.05
CA ILE A 359 8.43 -8.06 24.26
C ILE A 359 7.44 -7.86 25.41
N LEU A 360 6.32 -8.58 25.42
CA LEU A 360 5.34 -8.48 26.51
C LEU A 360 5.95 -8.83 27.86
N HIS A 361 6.78 -9.88 27.92
CA HIS A 361 7.50 -10.28 29.13
C HIS A 361 8.44 -9.18 29.63
N GLU A 362 9.23 -8.57 28.75
CA GLU A 362 10.12 -7.44 29.09
C GLU A 362 9.36 -6.21 29.60
N PHE A 363 8.18 -5.92 29.05
CA PHE A 363 7.35 -4.83 29.56
C PHE A 363 6.78 -5.13 30.95
N ARG A 364 6.45 -6.40 31.24
CA ARG A 364 5.99 -6.81 32.57
C ARG A 364 7.13 -6.77 33.60
N SER A 365 8.31 -7.31 33.25
CA SER A 365 9.47 -7.33 34.15
C SER A 365 9.97 -5.94 34.53
N ARG A 366 9.73 -4.94 33.67
CA ARG A 366 10.08 -3.53 33.91
C ARG A 366 8.94 -2.70 34.50
N GLU A 367 7.82 -3.32 34.87
CA GLU A 367 6.63 -2.63 35.41
C GLU A 367 6.06 -1.55 34.45
N ARG A 368 6.21 -1.77 33.15
CA ARG A 368 5.71 -0.86 32.09
C ARG A 368 4.47 -1.38 31.37
N TYR A 369 4.08 -2.64 31.59
CA TYR A 369 2.98 -3.29 30.86
C TYR A 369 1.62 -2.57 31.03
N ALA A 370 1.28 -2.18 32.25
CA ALA A 370 0.04 -1.47 32.57
C ALA A 370 0.23 0.06 32.68
N THR A 371 1.43 0.55 32.43
CA THR A 371 1.76 1.97 32.59
C THR A 371 1.43 2.73 31.30
N PRO A 372 0.69 3.84 31.35
CA PRO A 372 0.41 4.65 30.17
C PRO A 372 1.70 5.10 29.48
N ILE A 373 1.77 4.96 28.16
CA ILE A 373 2.90 5.44 27.37
C ILE A 373 2.72 6.95 27.19
N LEU A 374 3.23 7.72 28.14
CA LEU A 374 3.21 9.19 28.08
C LEU A 374 4.22 9.71 27.05
N GLY A 375 3.87 10.82 26.41
CA GLY A 375 4.76 11.53 25.50
C GLY A 375 6.05 11.96 26.21
N SER A 376 7.19 11.80 25.53
CA SER A 376 8.49 12.18 26.08
C SER A 376 8.59 13.69 26.24
N SER A 377 9.06 14.15 27.40
CA SER A 377 9.51 15.54 27.63
C SER A 377 10.95 15.77 27.16
N ALA A 378 11.47 14.94 26.24
CA ALA A 378 12.85 15.02 25.77
C ALA A 378 13.18 16.42 25.23
N SER A 379 14.41 16.87 25.50
CA SER A 379 14.92 18.16 25.03
C SER A 379 15.06 18.25 23.51
N VAL A 380 15.06 17.11 22.80
CA VAL A 380 15.18 17.03 21.34
C VAL A 380 14.00 16.25 20.78
N GLU A 381 13.16 16.93 20.00
CA GLU A 381 12.05 16.30 19.29
C GLU A 381 12.56 15.53 18.04
N HIS A 382 12.15 14.26 17.91
CA HIS A 382 12.49 13.40 16.77
C HIS A 382 11.71 13.76 15.48
N TYR A 383 10.92 14.82 15.54
CA TYR A 383 9.97 15.23 14.52
C TYR A 383 9.93 16.76 14.39
N TYR A 384 9.29 17.23 13.34
CA TYR A 384 8.84 18.61 13.20
C TYR A 384 7.37 18.67 13.63
N ALA A 385 7.01 19.63 14.49
CA ALA A 385 5.63 19.98 14.79
C ALA A 385 5.27 21.28 14.06
N LEU A 386 4.43 21.18 13.04
CA LEU A 386 4.02 22.32 12.22
C LEU A 386 2.54 22.63 12.43
N PRO A 387 2.08 23.89 12.33
CA PRO A 387 0.66 24.16 12.17
C PRO A 387 0.11 23.39 10.97
N THR A 388 -0.98 22.66 11.15
CA THR A 388 -1.59 21.86 10.07
C THR A 388 -1.87 22.74 8.84
N THR A 389 -2.35 23.96 9.05
CA THR A 389 -2.62 24.93 7.98
C THR A 389 -1.38 25.25 7.14
N THR A 390 -0.20 25.37 7.74
CA THR A 390 1.06 25.62 7.02
C THR A 390 1.39 24.48 6.07
N LEU A 391 1.33 23.23 6.57
CA LEU A 391 1.63 22.06 5.75
C LEU A 391 0.59 21.82 4.65
N LEU A 392 -0.70 22.03 4.94
CA LEU A 392 -1.75 21.90 3.92
C LEU A 392 -1.64 22.97 2.82
N ARG A 393 -1.25 24.21 3.18
CA ARG A 393 -0.92 25.25 2.18
C ARG A 393 0.29 24.83 1.34
N TRP A 394 1.33 24.29 1.96
CA TRP A 394 2.49 23.75 1.23
C TRP A 394 2.07 22.71 0.20
N PHE A 395 1.29 21.69 0.60
CA PHE A 395 0.77 20.70 -0.35
C PHE A 395 -0.06 21.33 -1.48
N ARG A 396 -0.93 22.30 -1.15
CA ARG A 396 -1.73 23.01 -2.16
C ARG A 396 -0.85 23.66 -3.22
N TRP A 397 0.17 24.41 -2.81
CA TRP A 397 1.09 25.08 -3.73
C TRP A 397 1.96 24.07 -4.50
N ASN A 398 2.44 23.03 -3.82
CA ASN A 398 3.30 22.02 -4.43
C ASN A 398 2.56 21.16 -5.48
N ILE A 399 1.27 20.87 -5.26
CA ILE A 399 0.40 20.25 -6.26
C ILE A 399 0.13 21.24 -7.40
N ASN A 400 -0.30 22.46 -7.07
CA ASN A 400 -0.76 23.42 -8.06
C ASN A 400 0.33 23.85 -9.04
N LYS A 401 1.58 23.99 -8.62
CA LYS A 401 2.64 24.42 -9.54
C LYS A 401 2.81 23.49 -10.75
N PHE A 402 2.72 22.17 -10.55
CA PHE A 402 2.81 21.21 -11.66
C PHE A 402 1.49 21.06 -12.39
N CYS A 403 0.34 21.22 -11.71
CA CYS A 403 -0.95 21.30 -12.40
C CYS A 403 -1.00 22.50 -13.34
N VAL A 404 -0.63 23.69 -12.86
CA VAL A 404 -0.61 24.93 -13.64
C VAL A 404 0.39 24.82 -14.79
N GLY A 405 1.59 24.28 -14.53
CA GLY A 405 2.57 24.03 -15.59
C GLY A 405 2.02 23.12 -16.70
N PHE A 406 1.38 22.00 -16.31
CA PHE A 406 0.72 21.11 -17.27
C PHE A 406 -0.39 21.82 -18.02
N GLU A 407 -1.32 22.49 -17.33
CA GLU A 407 -2.48 23.15 -17.91
C GLU A 407 -2.09 24.28 -18.86
N MET A 408 -1.05 25.04 -18.52
CA MET A 408 -0.53 26.12 -19.36
C MET A 408 0.01 25.56 -20.67
N VAL A 409 0.94 24.61 -20.62
CA VAL A 409 1.49 23.96 -21.83
C VAL A 409 0.38 23.27 -22.63
N TYR A 410 -0.55 22.59 -21.94
CA TYR A 410 -1.70 21.94 -22.57
C TYR A 410 -2.59 22.94 -23.33
N SER A 411 -2.80 24.14 -22.77
CA SER A 411 -3.63 25.20 -23.35
C SER A 411 -2.98 25.93 -24.53
N LEU A 412 -1.65 26.02 -24.53
CA LEU A 412 -0.86 26.66 -25.59
C LEU A 412 -0.71 25.77 -26.83
N ASN A 413 -0.99 24.47 -26.70
CA ASN A 413 -0.89 23.53 -27.80
C ASN A 413 -1.94 23.79 -28.89
N ASN A 414 -1.53 23.62 -30.15
CA ASN A 414 -2.48 23.53 -31.25
C ASN A 414 -3.29 22.23 -31.10
N ARG A 415 -4.63 22.33 -31.15
CA ARG A 415 -5.54 21.18 -31.02
C ARG A 415 -5.31 20.09 -32.08
N HIS A 416 -4.63 20.42 -33.17
CA HIS A 416 -4.35 19.51 -34.28
C HIS A 416 -2.91 18.97 -34.31
N PHE A 417 -2.00 19.56 -33.52
CA PHE A 417 -0.60 19.19 -33.49
C PHE A 417 0.05 19.56 -32.15
N VAL A 418 0.57 18.55 -31.44
CA VAL A 418 1.37 18.73 -30.23
C VAL A 418 2.84 18.53 -30.58
N THR A 419 3.67 19.56 -30.39
CA THR A 419 5.11 19.44 -30.65
C THR A 419 5.77 18.52 -29.62
N TRP A 420 6.93 17.97 -29.98
CA TRP A 420 7.69 17.10 -29.09
C TRP A 420 8.12 17.82 -27.80
N GLU A 421 8.44 19.11 -27.88
CA GLU A 421 8.82 19.98 -26.77
C GLU A 421 7.64 20.12 -25.78
N HIS A 422 6.44 20.41 -26.30
CA HIS A 422 5.24 20.49 -25.48
C HIS A 422 4.89 19.15 -24.83
N THR A 423 4.98 18.04 -25.58
CA THR A 423 4.80 16.68 -25.02
C THR A 423 5.78 16.43 -23.87
N ARG A 424 7.08 16.74 -24.05
CA ARG A 424 8.09 16.57 -23.00
C ARG A 424 7.75 17.35 -21.74
N MET A 425 7.37 18.62 -21.89
CA MET A 425 7.03 19.48 -20.75
C MET A 425 5.78 18.99 -20.01
N MET A 426 4.71 18.63 -20.73
CA MET A 426 3.51 18.05 -20.12
C MET A 426 3.83 16.75 -19.38
N LEU A 427 4.64 15.86 -19.97
CA LEU A 427 5.05 14.62 -19.31
C LEU A 427 5.87 14.87 -18.04
N ILE A 428 6.77 15.86 -18.05
CA ILE A 428 7.54 16.25 -16.86
C ILE A 428 6.58 16.65 -15.73
N PHE A 429 5.64 17.55 -16.00
CA PHE A 429 4.68 18.01 -14.99
C PHE A 429 3.81 16.88 -14.46
N LEU A 430 3.23 16.05 -15.33
CA LEU A 430 2.39 14.92 -14.93
C LEU A 430 3.17 13.88 -14.10
N ARG A 431 4.43 13.61 -14.43
CA ARG A 431 5.30 12.69 -13.68
C ARG A 431 5.69 13.18 -12.30
N CYS A 432 5.73 14.49 -12.10
CA CYS A 432 6.06 15.08 -10.80
C CYS A 432 4.87 15.05 -9.82
N LEU A 433 3.63 15.08 -10.32
CA LEU A 433 2.41 15.20 -9.50
C LEU A 433 2.27 14.15 -8.37
N PRO A 434 2.55 12.85 -8.56
CA PRO A 434 2.43 11.84 -7.49
C PRO A 434 3.30 12.13 -6.25
N PHE A 435 4.38 12.89 -6.42
CA PHE A 435 5.39 13.15 -5.38
C PHE A 435 5.18 14.48 -4.64
N THR A 436 4.10 15.22 -4.96
CA THR A 436 3.85 16.57 -4.43
C THR A 436 3.25 16.63 -3.04
N TYR A 437 2.80 15.49 -2.52
CA TYR A 437 2.13 15.42 -1.22
C TYR A 437 2.46 14.15 -0.44
N SER A 438 2.85 13.06 -1.12
CA SER A 438 3.17 11.77 -0.49
C SER A 438 4.64 11.42 -0.60
N GLY A 439 5.06 10.45 0.21
CA GLY A 439 6.35 9.79 0.10
C GLY A 439 6.35 8.71 -0.98
N GLY A 440 6.37 9.09 -2.25
CA GLY A 440 6.61 8.16 -3.36
C GLY A 440 8.10 7.83 -3.50
N LEU A 441 8.42 6.77 -4.26
CA LEU A 441 9.80 6.41 -4.60
C LEU A 441 10.35 7.28 -5.72
N LEU A 442 10.53 8.57 -5.43
CA LEU A 442 11.05 9.54 -6.39
C LEU A 442 12.39 9.08 -6.99
N GLN A 443 13.21 8.38 -6.20
CA GLN A 443 14.51 7.86 -6.62
C GLN A 443 14.42 6.81 -7.73
N ARG A 444 13.26 6.13 -7.88
CA ARG A 444 13.04 5.14 -8.95
C ARG A 444 12.65 5.77 -10.28
N VAL A 445 12.27 7.05 -10.29
CA VAL A 445 11.97 7.77 -11.52
C VAL A 445 13.25 8.43 -12.00
N SER A 446 14.10 7.67 -12.73
CA SER A 446 15.44 8.14 -13.12
C SER A 446 15.44 9.50 -13.81
N ARG A 447 14.42 9.76 -14.66
CA ARG A 447 14.25 11.04 -15.37
C ARG A 447 13.93 12.22 -14.44
N CYS A 448 13.40 11.99 -13.25
CA CYS A 448 13.20 13.05 -12.25
C CYS A 448 14.39 13.13 -11.29
N TRP A 449 14.88 11.98 -10.84
CA TRP A 449 15.87 11.88 -9.77
C TRP A 449 17.28 12.33 -10.17
N HIS A 450 17.81 11.76 -11.26
CA HIS A 450 19.20 11.96 -11.65
C HIS A 450 19.38 13.24 -12.46
N ASP A 451 20.56 13.83 -12.35
CA ASP A 451 21.04 14.90 -13.22
C ASP A 451 21.42 14.33 -14.59
N VAL A 452 22.49 13.52 -14.63
CA VAL A 452 22.99 12.82 -15.82
C VAL A 452 23.33 11.38 -15.43
N TRP A 453 23.04 10.42 -16.30
CA TRP A 453 23.51 9.03 -16.19
C TRP A 453 23.76 8.43 -17.57
N PHE A 454 24.50 7.33 -17.63
CA PHE A 454 24.82 6.65 -18.89
C PHE A 454 24.14 5.29 -18.96
N ARG A 455 23.67 4.90 -20.15
CA ARG A 455 23.11 3.57 -20.43
C ARG A 455 23.91 2.89 -21.53
N PRO A 456 24.08 1.56 -21.49
CA PRO A 456 24.66 0.83 -22.61
C PRO A 456 23.90 1.09 -23.90
N ASP A 457 24.63 1.43 -24.97
CA ASP A 457 24.09 1.65 -26.31
C ASP A 457 25.11 1.18 -27.36
N PRO A 458 24.90 0.00 -27.98
CA PRO A 458 25.85 -0.57 -28.93
C PRO A 458 25.95 0.24 -30.23
N THR A 459 25.08 1.22 -30.45
CA THR A 459 25.12 2.09 -31.64
C THR A 459 26.10 3.26 -31.48
N ARG A 460 26.68 3.45 -30.29
CA ARG A 460 27.62 4.55 -30.01
C ARG A 460 29.08 4.07 -29.96
N PRO A 461 30.05 4.90 -30.37
CA PRO A 461 31.47 4.54 -30.38
C PRO A 461 32.04 4.15 -29.02
N ASP A 462 31.53 4.77 -27.94
CA ASP A 462 31.89 4.51 -26.54
C ASP A 462 30.98 3.45 -25.89
N GLY A 463 30.04 2.88 -26.64
CA GLY A 463 29.03 1.96 -26.12
C GLY A 463 28.07 2.57 -25.10
N LEU A 464 28.02 3.90 -24.95
CA LEU A 464 27.29 4.58 -23.88
C LEU A 464 26.42 5.74 -24.38
N ARG A 465 25.14 5.70 -24.03
CA ARG A 465 24.20 6.79 -24.24
C ARG A 465 24.05 7.62 -22.97
N ARG A 466 24.49 8.88 -23.06
CA ARG A 466 24.16 9.92 -22.07
C ARG A 466 22.64 10.11 -22.01
N CYS A 467 22.11 10.04 -20.80
CA CYS A 467 20.72 10.29 -20.47
C CYS A 467 20.65 11.41 -19.43
N GLU A 468 19.62 12.24 -19.53
CA GLU A 468 19.45 13.39 -18.65
C GLU A 468 18.10 13.33 -17.93
N GLY A 469 18.10 13.85 -16.70
CA GLY A 469 16.91 14.02 -15.88
C GLY A 469 16.90 15.39 -15.22
N LEU A 470 15.90 15.57 -14.35
CA LEU A 470 15.60 16.86 -13.71
C LEU A 470 16.47 17.18 -12.50
N GLY A 471 17.30 16.22 -12.04
CA GLY A 471 18.29 16.44 -10.99
C GLY A 471 17.73 16.70 -9.59
N PHE A 472 16.55 16.16 -9.26
CA PHE A 472 15.95 16.32 -7.94
C PHE A 472 16.87 15.90 -6.80
N ALA A 473 17.67 14.84 -6.95
CA ALA A 473 18.61 14.40 -5.93
C ALA A 473 19.55 15.54 -5.49
N ARG A 474 20.13 16.23 -6.49
CA ARG A 474 21.09 17.32 -6.30
C ARG A 474 20.43 18.54 -5.67
N ASN A 475 19.27 18.97 -6.19
CA ASN A 475 18.58 20.13 -5.64
C ASN A 475 18.03 19.88 -4.23
N MET A 476 17.56 18.66 -3.93
CA MET A 476 17.17 18.30 -2.57
C MET A 476 18.34 18.39 -1.60
N GLU A 477 19.52 17.92 -2.00
CA GLU A 477 20.74 18.02 -1.19
C GLU A 477 21.20 19.47 -0.99
N GLN A 478 21.15 20.30 -2.04
CA GLN A 478 21.66 21.67 -2.00
C GLN A 478 20.69 22.68 -1.35
N SER A 479 19.38 22.51 -1.56
CA SER A 479 18.35 23.51 -1.20
C SER A 479 17.28 22.97 -0.25
N GLY A 480 17.35 21.69 0.13
CA GLY A 480 16.33 21.02 0.93
C GLY A 480 15.06 20.66 0.16
N TYR A 481 14.94 21.05 -1.11
CA TYR A 481 13.75 20.87 -1.94
C TYR A 481 14.05 20.38 -3.36
N GLY A 482 13.28 19.41 -3.85
CA GLY A 482 13.44 18.84 -5.20
C GLY A 482 12.80 19.69 -6.29
N TRP A 483 13.48 20.76 -6.69
CA TRP A 483 13.14 21.52 -7.90
C TRP A 483 13.94 21.07 -9.13
N PHE A 484 13.55 21.51 -10.33
CA PHE A 484 14.29 21.22 -11.56
C PHE A 484 15.65 21.91 -11.55
N LEU A 485 16.69 21.21 -12.01
CA LEU A 485 17.93 21.87 -12.42
C LEU A 485 17.67 22.78 -13.62
N ASP A 486 18.55 23.77 -13.81
CA ASP A 486 18.52 24.70 -14.93
C ASP A 486 18.82 23.97 -16.25
N LYS A 487 17.75 23.43 -16.85
CA LYS A 487 17.78 22.51 -18.01
C LYS A 487 16.61 22.73 -18.95
N ILE A 488 15.76 23.71 -18.65
CA ILE A 488 14.54 24.02 -19.37
C ILE A 488 14.69 25.48 -19.74
N ASP A 489 15.02 25.73 -21.00
CA ASP A 489 15.18 27.06 -21.57
C ASP A 489 13.82 27.71 -21.90
#